data_AF-X2JJR2-F1
#
_entry.id   AF-X2JJR2-F1
#
_cell.length_a   1.000
_cell.length_b   1.000
_cell.length_c   1.000
_cell.angle_alpha   90.00
_cell.angle_beta   90.00
_cell.angle_gamma   90.00
#
_symmetry.space_group_name_H-M   'P 1'
#
loop_
_entity.id
_entity.type
_entity.pdbx_description
1 polymer ?
#
loop_
_entity_poly.entity_id
_entity_poly.type
_entity_poly.pdbx_seq_one_letter_code
_entity_poly.pdbx_strand_id
1 'polypeptide(L)'
;EKGKASVPGPLIELNEGDTLHIEFENTMDVAASLHVHGLDYEVSSDGTRLNRSDVEPGGKRTYTWRTHAPGRRKDGTWRAGSAGYWHYHDHVVGTEHGTGGIRKGLYGPVIVRRKGDVLPDTTFTIVFNDMTINNEPAHEGPDFEATVGDRVEIVMITHGEYYHTFHMHGHRWADNRTGMLTGPDDPSRVVDNKIVGPADSFGFQIIAGEGVGAGAWMYHCHVQS
;
A
#
# COMPACT_ATOMS: atom_id res chain seq x y z
N GLU A 1 -4.63 1.00 -18.38
CA GLU A 1 -4.74 0.85 -19.85
C GLU A 1 -4.21 -0.51 -20.27
N LYS A 2 -4.77 -1.13 -21.32
CA LYS A 2 -4.29 -2.43 -21.83
C LYS A 2 -2.84 -2.31 -22.29
N GLY A 3 -2.01 -3.30 -21.96
CA GLY A 3 -0.59 -3.32 -22.34
C GLY A 3 0.34 -2.41 -21.51
N LYS A 4 -0.17 -1.78 -20.44
CA LYS A 4 0.62 -0.94 -19.52
C LYS A 4 0.51 -1.41 -18.06
N ALA A 5 0.39 -2.72 -17.86
CA ALA A 5 0.43 -3.28 -16.51
C ALA A 5 1.85 -3.11 -15.92
N SER A 6 1.91 -2.86 -14.61
CA SER A 6 3.14 -2.73 -13.84
C SER A 6 3.05 -3.60 -12.59
N VAL A 7 4.20 -3.93 -12.02
CA VAL A 7 4.33 -4.54 -10.69
C VAL A 7 5.28 -3.65 -9.88
N PRO A 8 4.84 -3.02 -8.78
CA PRO A 8 3.46 -2.97 -8.28
C PRO A 8 2.50 -2.32 -9.28
N GLY A 9 1.21 -2.60 -9.13
CA GLY A 9 0.16 -1.91 -9.89
C GLY A 9 0.12 -0.41 -9.60
N PRO A 10 -0.65 0.36 -10.41
CA PRO A 10 -0.72 1.81 -10.27
C PRO A 10 -1.25 2.26 -8.91
N LEU A 11 -0.68 3.36 -8.39
CA LEU A 11 -1.20 4.01 -7.18
C LEU A 11 -2.62 4.54 -7.41
N ILE A 12 -3.51 4.19 -6.49
CA ILE A 12 -4.84 4.80 -6.35
C ILE A 12 -4.80 5.74 -5.15
N GLU A 13 -5.11 7.01 -5.36
CA GLU A 13 -5.18 8.00 -4.29
C GLU A 13 -6.58 8.63 -4.24
N LEU A 14 -7.14 8.68 -3.02
CA LEU A 14 -8.49 9.19 -2.74
C LEU A 14 -8.46 10.12 -1.52
N ASN A 15 -9.49 10.95 -1.37
CA ASN A 15 -9.75 11.66 -0.11
C ASN A 15 -10.87 10.97 0.69
N GLU A 16 -10.85 11.10 2.01
CA GLU A 16 -11.96 10.64 2.87
C GLU A 16 -13.30 11.27 2.45
N GLY A 17 -14.26 10.43 2.06
CA GLY A 17 -15.57 10.80 1.54
C GLY A 17 -15.76 10.46 0.06
N ASP A 18 -14.68 10.21 -0.68
CA ASP A 18 -14.73 9.84 -2.09
C ASP A 18 -15.30 8.44 -2.31
N THR A 19 -15.87 8.24 -3.50
CA THR A 19 -16.27 6.94 -4.03
C THR A 19 -15.56 6.69 -5.34
N LEU A 20 -14.96 5.52 -5.49
CA LEU A 20 -14.28 5.06 -6.68
C LEU A 20 -15.04 3.89 -7.30
N HIS A 21 -15.40 4.04 -8.58
CA HIS A 21 -15.93 2.97 -9.40
C HIS A 21 -14.84 2.50 -10.36
N ILE A 22 -14.43 1.24 -10.24
CA ILE A 22 -13.36 0.64 -11.02
C ILE A 22 -13.99 -0.31 -12.04
N GLU A 23 -13.99 0.09 -13.31
CA GLU A 23 -14.34 -0.80 -14.42
C GLU A 23 -13.18 -1.74 -14.70
N PHE A 24 -13.21 -2.91 -14.06
CA PHE A 24 -12.20 -3.94 -14.18
C PHE A 24 -12.50 -4.88 -15.35
N GLU A 25 -11.48 -5.18 -16.15
CA GLU A 25 -11.52 -6.17 -17.22
C GLU A 25 -10.40 -7.19 -17.00
N ASN A 26 -10.77 -8.46 -16.88
CA ASN A 26 -9.81 -9.55 -16.76
C ASN A 26 -9.37 -9.99 -18.16
N THR A 27 -8.16 -9.62 -18.59
CA THR A 27 -7.62 -10.02 -19.90
C THR A 27 -6.81 -11.33 -19.85
N MET A 28 -6.75 -12.01 -18.70
CA MET A 28 -6.06 -13.29 -18.55
C MET A 28 -6.96 -14.46 -18.98
N ASP A 29 -6.37 -15.66 -19.05
CA ASP A 29 -7.02 -16.93 -19.35
C ASP A 29 -7.50 -17.70 -18.10
N VAL A 30 -7.33 -17.13 -16.92
CA VAL A 30 -7.80 -17.64 -15.62
C VAL A 30 -8.67 -16.60 -14.91
N ALA A 31 -9.57 -17.05 -14.04
CA ALA A 31 -10.34 -16.15 -13.18
C ALA A 31 -9.41 -15.32 -12.28
N ALA A 32 -9.75 -14.06 -12.09
CA ALA A 32 -9.00 -13.10 -11.28
C ALA A 32 -9.95 -12.14 -10.57
N SER A 33 -9.45 -11.42 -9.57
CA SER A 33 -10.27 -10.48 -8.82
C SER A 33 -9.50 -9.25 -8.38
N LEU A 34 -10.22 -8.34 -7.73
CA LEU A 34 -9.66 -7.16 -7.10
C LEU A 34 -10.26 -7.02 -5.69
N HIS A 35 -9.42 -7.25 -4.68
CA HIS A 35 -9.73 -7.08 -3.27
C HIS A 35 -8.95 -5.88 -2.72
N VAL A 36 -9.52 -5.14 -1.76
CA VAL A 36 -8.89 -3.93 -1.19
C VAL A 36 -8.93 -3.92 0.33
N HIS A 37 -7.87 -3.42 0.94
CA HIS A 37 -7.78 -3.23 2.39
C HIS A 37 -8.26 -1.84 2.81
N GLY A 38 -8.86 -1.74 4.00
CA GLY A 38 -9.17 -0.48 4.70
C GLY A 38 -10.32 0.37 4.15
N LEU A 39 -10.67 0.26 2.87
CA LEU A 39 -11.77 1.02 2.26
C LEU A 39 -13.13 0.36 2.56
N ASP A 40 -14.20 1.15 2.50
CA ASP A 40 -15.57 0.64 2.64
C ASP A 40 -16.03 0.01 1.32
N TYR A 41 -16.39 -1.27 1.33
CA TYR A 41 -17.01 -1.94 0.19
C TYR A 41 -18.15 -2.87 0.64
N GLU A 42 -19.04 -3.19 -0.29
CA GLU A 42 -20.04 -4.23 -0.08
C GLU A 42 -19.49 -5.59 -0.52
N VAL A 43 -20.07 -6.68 -0.01
CA VAL A 43 -19.63 -8.05 -0.34
C VAL A 43 -19.61 -8.34 -1.86
N SER A 44 -20.40 -7.60 -2.65
CA SER A 44 -20.39 -7.67 -4.11
C SER A 44 -19.11 -7.12 -4.76
N SER A 45 -18.30 -6.37 -4.01
CA SER A 45 -16.98 -5.82 -4.40
C SER A 45 -15.84 -6.38 -3.54
N ASP A 46 -16.06 -7.50 -2.85
CA ASP A 46 -15.06 -8.15 -2.00
C ASP A 46 -13.92 -8.81 -2.80
N GLY A 47 -14.18 -9.22 -4.04
CA GLY A 47 -13.18 -9.88 -4.89
C GLY A 47 -12.97 -11.35 -4.55
N THR A 48 -13.84 -11.97 -3.77
CA THR A 48 -13.73 -13.38 -3.36
C THR A 48 -14.71 -14.28 -4.13
N ARG A 49 -14.33 -15.56 -4.29
CA ARG A 49 -15.24 -16.61 -4.81
C ARG A 49 -16.45 -16.83 -3.91
N LEU A 50 -16.25 -16.71 -2.60
CA LEU A 50 -17.30 -16.87 -1.59
C LEU A 50 -18.52 -15.98 -1.89
N ASN A 51 -18.25 -14.70 -2.18
CA ASN A 51 -19.27 -13.71 -2.49
C ASN A 51 -19.56 -13.58 -4.00
N ARG A 52 -19.03 -14.48 -4.84
CA ARG A 52 -19.18 -14.48 -6.31
C ARG A 52 -18.83 -13.11 -6.90
N SER A 53 -17.70 -12.60 -6.44
CA SER A 53 -17.23 -11.24 -6.74
C SER A 53 -15.88 -11.22 -7.47
N ASP A 54 -15.44 -12.36 -7.96
CA ASP A 54 -14.36 -12.53 -8.93
C ASP A 54 -14.84 -12.32 -10.38
N VAL A 55 -13.89 -12.37 -11.32
CA VAL A 55 -14.11 -12.08 -12.74
C VAL A 55 -13.50 -13.20 -13.59
N GLU A 56 -14.37 -13.87 -14.32
CA GLU A 56 -14.01 -14.93 -15.28
C GLU A 56 -13.05 -14.41 -16.38
N PRO A 57 -12.31 -15.31 -17.08
CA PRO A 57 -11.48 -14.93 -18.23
C PRO A 57 -12.24 -14.11 -19.28
N GLY A 58 -11.69 -12.96 -19.68
CA GLY A 58 -12.33 -12.01 -20.60
C GLY A 58 -13.51 -11.23 -20.02
N GLY A 59 -13.88 -11.49 -18.78
CA GLY A 59 -15.00 -10.88 -18.09
C GLY A 59 -14.74 -9.42 -17.66
N LYS A 60 -15.82 -8.73 -17.33
CA LYS A 60 -15.81 -7.36 -16.80
C LYS A 60 -16.65 -7.25 -15.55
N ARG A 61 -16.23 -6.41 -14.62
CA ARG A 61 -16.97 -6.09 -13.39
C ARG A 61 -16.65 -4.67 -12.94
N THR A 62 -17.65 -3.98 -12.42
CA THR A 62 -17.42 -2.72 -11.69
C THR A 62 -17.26 -3.01 -10.21
N TYR A 63 -16.06 -2.79 -9.66
CA TYR A 63 -15.84 -2.76 -8.21
C TYR A 63 -16.14 -1.35 -7.69
N THR A 64 -16.76 -1.25 -6.52
CA THR A 64 -17.05 0.04 -5.90
C THR A 64 -16.41 0.12 -4.53
N TRP A 65 -15.50 1.07 -4.37
CA TRP A 65 -14.84 1.37 -3.10
C TRP A 65 -15.30 2.74 -2.62
N ARG A 66 -15.67 2.83 -1.36
CA ARG A 66 -16.10 4.06 -0.69
C ARG A 66 -15.13 4.37 0.43
N THR A 67 -15.15 5.62 0.84
CA THR A 67 -14.40 6.09 2.01
C THR A 67 -15.29 6.98 2.86
N HIS A 68 -14.93 7.16 4.12
CA HIS A 68 -15.65 8.05 5.01
C HIS A 68 -14.70 8.86 5.89
N ALA A 69 -15.11 10.08 6.21
CA ALA A 69 -14.45 10.91 7.21
C ALA A 69 -14.72 10.39 8.63
N PRO A 70 -13.81 10.63 9.59
CA PRO A 70 -14.05 10.29 10.98
C PRO A 70 -15.20 11.12 11.58
N GLY A 71 -15.82 10.61 12.64
CA GLY A 71 -16.88 11.37 13.31
C GLY A 71 -17.48 10.68 14.54
N ARG A 72 -18.26 11.43 15.31
CA ARG A 72 -18.92 10.91 16.52
C ARG A 72 -20.21 10.16 16.14
N ARG A 73 -20.35 8.93 16.61
CA ARG A 73 -21.58 8.13 16.46
C ARG A 73 -22.66 8.60 17.44
N LYS A 74 -23.90 8.16 17.21
CA LYS A 74 -25.04 8.44 18.09
C LYS A 74 -24.85 7.91 19.51
N ASP A 75 -24.13 6.80 19.67
CA ASP A 75 -23.78 6.21 20.97
C ASP A 75 -22.63 6.94 21.70
N GLY A 76 -22.10 8.02 21.10
CA GLY A 76 -21.04 8.83 21.66
C GLY A 76 -19.63 8.37 21.33
N THR A 77 -19.44 7.19 20.74
CA THR A 77 -18.12 6.68 20.32
C THR A 77 -17.55 7.42 19.11
N TRP A 78 -16.24 7.32 18.89
CA TRP A 78 -15.58 7.86 17.69
C TRP A 78 -15.47 6.79 16.60
N ARG A 79 -15.94 7.10 15.39
CA ARG A 79 -15.70 6.31 14.19
C ARG A 79 -14.39 6.80 13.58
N ALA A 80 -13.37 5.95 13.55
CA ALA A 80 -12.18 6.20 12.74
C ALA A 80 -12.58 6.30 11.27
N GLY A 81 -12.01 7.25 10.54
CA GLY A 81 -12.22 7.40 9.10
C GLY A 81 -11.29 6.51 8.29
N SER A 82 -11.46 6.49 6.97
CA SER A 82 -10.74 5.62 6.05
C SER A 82 -9.28 6.04 5.78
N ALA A 83 -8.82 7.20 6.22
CA ALA A 83 -7.48 7.68 5.87
C ALA A 83 -6.35 6.77 6.40
N GLY A 84 -5.42 6.43 5.52
CA GLY A 84 -4.32 5.52 5.79
C GLY A 84 -3.61 5.09 4.51
N TYR A 85 -2.54 4.32 4.71
CA TYR A 85 -1.82 3.62 3.66
C TYR A 85 -2.38 2.20 3.58
N TRP A 86 -2.88 1.85 2.41
CA TRP A 86 -3.60 0.61 2.14
C TRP A 86 -3.06 -0.02 0.86
N HIS A 87 -3.62 -1.15 0.47
CA HIS A 87 -3.28 -1.84 -0.77
C HIS A 87 -4.47 -2.60 -1.34
N TYR A 88 -4.37 -2.94 -2.62
CA TYR A 88 -5.27 -3.86 -3.30
C TYR A 88 -4.47 -5.04 -3.85
N HIS A 89 -5.11 -6.20 -3.97
CA HIS A 89 -4.51 -7.39 -4.54
C HIS A 89 -5.55 -8.36 -5.12
N ASP A 90 -5.10 -9.35 -5.88
CA ASP A 90 -5.92 -10.48 -6.31
C ASP A 90 -6.22 -11.43 -5.13
N HIS A 91 -7.40 -12.08 -5.16
CA HIS A 91 -7.82 -13.01 -4.12
C HIS A 91 -8.21 -14.41 -4.67
N VAL A 92 -8.01 -14.70 -5.95
CA VAL A 92 -8.52 -15.97 -6.55
C VAL A 92 -7.56 -16.71 -7.48
N VAL A 93 -6.48 -16.09 -7.95
CA VAL A 93 -5.49 -16.73 -8.81
C VAL A 93 -4.64 -17.69 -7.99
N GLY A 94 -4.59 -18.95 -8.43
CA GLY A 94 -3.83 -20.03 -7.79
C GLY A 94 -4.55 -20.67 -6.61
N THR A 95 -5.02 -19.88 -5.63
CA THR A 95 -5.80 -20.35 -4.47
C THR A 95 -6.97 -19.41 -4.22
N GLU A 96 -7.92 -19.81 -3.37
CA GLU A 96 -9.05 -18.94 -2.96
C GLU A 96 -8.63 -17.77 -2.06
N HIS A 97 -7.34 -17.65 -1.75
CA HIS A 97 -6.71 -16.53 -1.05
C HIS A 97 -5.73 -15.75 -1.94
N GLY A 98 -5.75 -15.96 -3.26
CA GLY A 98 -4.95 -15.19 -4.21
C GLY A 98 -3.44 -15.45 -4.13
N THR A 99 -2.98 -16.51 -3.47
CA THR A 99 -1.54 -16.80 -3.27
C THR A 99 -0.77 -16.81 -4.59
N GLY A 100 -1.38 -17.35 -5.66
CA GLY A 100 -0.76 -17.36 -6.99
C GLY A 100 -0.75 -15.98 -7.66
N GLY A 101 -1.80 -15.18 -7.49
CA GLY A 101 -1.89 -13.83 -8.03
C GLY A 101 -0.91 -12.88 -7.37
N ILE A 102 -0.89 -12.84 -6.04
CA ILE A 102 0.03 -12.03 -5.22
C ILE A 102 1.48 -12.34 -5.59
N ARG A 103 1.86 -13.63 -5.57
CA ARG A 103 3.24 -14.05 -5.93
C ARG A 103 3.64 -13.63 -7.35
N LYS A 104 2.68 -13.54 -8.28
CA LYS A 104 2.92 -13.13 -9.68
C LYS A 104 2.85 -11.62 -9.91
N GLY A 105 2.57 -10.81 -8.88
CA GLY A 105 2.57 -9.34 -9.01
C GLY A 105 1.21 -8.67 -9.03
N LEU A 106 0.10 -9.38 -8.77
CA LEU A 106 -1.24 -8.78 -8.71
C LEU A 106 -1.48 -8.09 -7.36
N TYR A 107 -0.74 -7.00 -7.12
CA TYR A 107 -0.88 -6.14 -5.96
C TYR A 107 -0.56 -4.68 -6.33
N GLY A 108 -1.07 -3.72 -5.58
CA GLY A 108 -0.73 -2.30 -5.74
C GLY A 108 -1.19 -1.42 -4.58
N PRO A 109 -0.67 -0.19 -4.47
CA PRO A 109 -0.89 0.68 -3.32
C PRO A 109 -2.18 1.48 -3.44
N VAL A 110 -2.80 1.76 -2.28
CA VAL A 110 -3.90 2.72 -2.14
C VAL A 110 -3.57 3.71 -1.04
N ILE A 111 -3.74 4.99 -1.30
CA ILE A 111 -3.66 6.04 -0.27
C ILE A 111 -5.03 6.67 -0.13
N VAL A 112 -5.53 6.75 1.11
CA VAL A 112 -6.68 7.58 1.43
C VAL A 112 -6.21 8.72 2.31
N ARG A 113 -6.36 9.96 1.83
CA ARG A 113 -5.93 11.16 2.54
C ARG A 113 -7.06 11.74 3.38
N ARG A 114 -6.73 12.19 4.58
CA ARG A 114 -7.59 13.03 5.41
C ARG A 114 -7.43 14.48 5.01
N LYS A 115 -8.50 15.28 5.11
CA LYS A 115 -8.42 16.73 4.92
C LYS A 115 -7.34 17.32 5.84
N GLY A 116 -6.37 18.00 5.23
CA GLY A 116 -5.25 18.63 5.94
C GLY A 116 -4.00 17.75 6.05
N ASP A 117 -4.04 16.51 5.55
CA ASP A 117 -2.82 15.71 5.40
C ASP A 117 -1.83 16.43 4.47
N VAL A 118 -0.55 16.38 4.83
CA VAL A 118 0.53 16.98 4.04
C VAL A 118 0.75 16.12 2.80
N LEU A 119 0.85 16.77 1.63
CA LEU A 119 1.14 16.12 0.37
C LEU A 119 2.66 16.09 0.13
N PRO A 120 3.19 15.00 -0.47
CA PRO A 120 4.59 14.93 -0.84
C PRO A 120 4.86 15.54 -2.23
N ASP A 121 6.13 15.70 -2.56
CA ASP A 121 6.58 16.02 -3.92
C ASP A 121 6.52 14.77 -4.81
N THR A 122 6.82 13.59 -4.25
CA THR A 122 6.75 12.30 -4.94
C THR A 122 6.40 11.16 -3.98
N THR A 123 5.81 10.09 -4.52
CA THR A 123 5.46 8.88 -3.78
C THR A 123 6.09 7.67 -4.45
N PHE A 124 6.84 6.88 -3.67
CA PHE A 124 7.38 5.59 -4.10
C PHE A 124 6.71 4.45 -3.35
N THR A 125 6.63 3.28 -4.00
CA THR A 125 6.06 2.07 -3.42
C THR A 125 7.08 0.96 -3.37
N ILE A 126 7.23 0.39 -2.18
CA ILE A 126 8.15 -0.70 -1.88
C ILE A 126 7.32 -1.86 -1.35
N VAL A 127 7.30 -2.96 -2.09
CA VAL A 127 6.59 -4.18 -1.71
C VAL A 127 7.61 -5.28 -1.47
N PHE A 128 7.68 -5.77 -0.24
CA PHE A 128 8.37 -7.03 0.03
C PHE A 128 7.40 -8.17 -0.28
N ASN A 129 7.61 -8.85 -1.41
CA ASN A 129 6.81 -10.00 -1.81
C ASN A 129 7.69 -11.24 -1.79
N ASP A 130 7.46 -12.11 -0.80
CA ASP A 130 8.40 -13.17 -0.45
C ASP A 130 9.83 -12.60 -0.30
N MET A 131 10.81 -13.14 -1.03
CA MET A 131 12.22 -12.71 -0.97
C MET A 131 12.57 -11.65 -2.02
N THR A 132 11.58 -10.99 -2.63
CA THR A 132 11.77 -9.98 -3.68
C THR A 132 11.30 -8.61 -3.23
N ILE A 133 11.83 -7.56 -3.86
CA ILE A 133 11.31 -6.20 -3.77
C ILE A 133 10.61 -5.91 -5.09
N ASN A 134 9.31 -5.61 -5.06
CA ASN A 134 8.50 -5.32 -6.25
C ASN A 134 8.58 -6.42 -7.35
N ASN A 135 8.80 -7.68 -6.96
CA ASN A 135 9.05 -8.81 -7.87
C ASN A 135 10.31 -8.68 -8.74
N GLU A 136 11.21 -7.74 -8.46
CA GLU A 136 12.49 -7.62 -9.16
C GLU A 136 13.48 -8.71 -8.74
N PRO A 137 14.43 -9.07 -9.64
CA PRO A 137 15.52 -10.00 -9.30
C PRO A 137 16.35 -9.53 -8.10
N ALA A 138 16.97 -10.48 -7.41
CA ALA A 138 17.82 -10.18 -6.27
C ALA A 138 18.96 -9.23 -6.66
N HIS A 139 19.20 -8.21 -5.82
CA HIS A 139 20.20 -7.16 -6.03
C HIS A 139 19.94 -6.23 -7.23
N GLU A 140 18.77 -6.31 -7.86
CA GLU A 140 18.31 -5.40 -8.92
C GLU A 140 17.16 -4.51 -8.43
N GLY A 141 17.04 -4.36 -7.10
CA GLY A 141 15.95 -3.62 -6.47
C GLY A 141 15.79 -2.21 -7.06
N PRO A 142 14.58 -1.64 -7.05
CA PRO A 142 14.39 -0.33 -7.62
C PRO A 142 15.16 0.71 -6.80
N ASP A 143 15.98 1.48 -7.49
CA ASP A 143 16.58 2.69 -6.95
C ASP A 143 15.59 3.85 -7.13
N PHE A 144 15.51 4.72 -6.13
CA PHE A 144 14.69 5.92 -6.16
C PHE A 144 15.56 7.16 -6.03
N GLU A 145 15.30 8.16 -6.86
CA GLU A 145 16.02 9.42 -6.85
C GLU A 145 15.20 10.52 -6.18
N ALA A 146 15.88 11.36 -5.42
CA ALA A 146 15.34 12.57 -4.82
C ALA A 146 16.45 13.62 -4.67
N THR A 147 16.08 14.89 -4.65
CA THR A 147 16.97 15.99 -4.31
C THR A 147 16.92 16.24 -2.81
N VAL A 148 18.04 16.68 -2.22
CA VAL A 148 18.08 17.09 -0.82
C VAL A 148 17.03 18.17 -0.56
N GLY A 149 16.13 17.93 0.39
CA GLY A 149 15.01 18.81 0.72
C GLY A 149 13.66 18.38 0.15
N ASP A 150 13.64 17.47 -0.83
CA ASP A 150 12.39 16.94 -1.38
C ASP A 150 11.60 16.20 -0.29
N ARG A 151 10.29 16.41 -0.27
CA ARG A 151 9.36 15.64 0.55
C ARG A 151 8.99 14.36 -0.18
N VAL A 152 9.56 13.25 0.26
CA VAL A 152 9.35 11.94 -0.34
C VAL A 152 8.39 11.13 0.53
N GLU A 153 7.35 10.57 -0.08
CA GLU A 153 6.44 9.62 0.55
C GLU A 153 6.80 8.19 0.14
N ILE A 154 6.79 7.29 1.12
CA ILE A 154 6.99 5.86 0.93
C ILE A 154 5.72 5.14 1.34
N VAL A 155 5.19 4.30 0.44
CA VAL A 155 4.20 3.27 0.75
C VAL A 155 4.92 1.93 0.84
N MET A 156 4.89 1.30 2.01
CA MET A 156 5.53 0.02 2.26
C MET A 156 4.47 -1.05 2.48
N ILE A 157 4.50 -2.10 1.66
CA ILE A 157 3.56 -3.23 1.70
C ILE A 157 4.35 -4.52 1.82
N THR A 158 3.81 -5.52 2.51
CA THR A 158 4.42 -6.85 2.59
C THR A 158 3.43 -7.92 2.15
N HIS A 159 3.89 -8.91 1.40
CA HIS A 159 3.13 -10.03 0.88
C HIS A 159 3.97 -11.32 0.89
N GLY A 160 3.31 -12.46 0.71
CA GLY A 160 3.97 -13.76 0.62
C GLY A 160 3.96 -14.52 1.94
N GLU A 161 5.02 -15.26 2.20
CA GLU A 161 5.10 -16.24 3.31
C GLU A 161 5.95 -15.77 4.49
N TYR A 162 6.74 -14.71 4.32
CA TYR A 162 7.78 -14.33 5.28
C TYR A 162 7.44 -13.07 6.06
N TYR A 163 7.96 -12.99 7.29
CA TYR A 163 8.09 -11.72 7.99
C TYR A 163 9.40 -11.04 7.54
N HIS A 164 9.42 -9.71 7.59
CA HIS A 164 10.57 -8.89 7.25
C HIS A 164 10.76 -7.77 8.26
N THR A 165 11.89 -7.07 8.17
CA THR A 165 12.12 -5.80 8.87
C THR A 165 12.56 -4.74 7.86
N PHE A 166 11.67 -3.81 7.50
CA PHE A 166 12.01 -2.71 6.60
C PHE A 166 12.90 -1.71 7.33
N HIS A 167 14.08 -1.42 6.76
CA HIS A 167 15.04 -0.45 7.28
C HIS A 167 15.48 0.55 6.20
N MET A 168 15.69 1.81 6.59
CA MET A 168 16.19 2.85 5.71
C MET A 168 17.32 3.65 6.38
N HIS A 169 18.46 3.74 5.71
CA HIS A 169 19.64 4.43 6.22
C HIS A 169 19.45 5.94 6.19
N GLY A 170 20.01 6.65 7.17
CA GLY A 170 20.06 8.12 7.22
C GLY A 170 18.73 8.82 7.55
N HIS A 171 17.60 8.08 7.55
CA HIS A 171 16.26 8.64 7.68
C HIS A 171 15.47 7.90 8.76
N ARG A 172 14.38 8.52 9.24
CA ARG A 172 13.50 7.98 10.29
C ARG A 172 12.10 8.55 10.15
N TRP A 173 11.11 7.88 10.72
CA TRP A 173 9.71 8.29 10.68
C TRP A 173 9.00 7.96 12.00
N ALA A 174 7.81 8.52 12.22
CA ALA A 174 6.97 8.16 13.36
C ALA A 174 6.16 6.90 13.06
N ASP A 175 6.11 5.94 14.00
CA ASP A 175 5.32 4.71 13.88
C ASP A 175 3.82 4.99 14.19
N ASN A 176 3.17 5.77 13.31
CA ASN A 176 1.78 6.16 13.40
C ASN A 176 1.13 6.22 12.00
N ARG A 177 -0.10 6.72 11.89
CA ARG A 177 -0.86 6.74 10.62
C ARG A 177 -0.13 7.42 9.46
N THR A 178 0.54 8.54 9.70
CA THR A 178 1.11 9.41 8.64
C THR A 178 2.61 9.29 8.52
N GLY A 179 3.27 8.52 9.38
CA GLY A 179 4.73 8.54 9.47
C GLY A 179 5.32 9.80 10.08
N MET A 180 4.48 10.71 10.58
CA MET A 180 4.89 12.05 11.05
C MET A 180 4.25 12.33 12.41
N LEU A 181 5.04 12.83 13.37
CA LEU A 181 4.50 13.27 14.65
C LEU A 181 3.54 14.44 14.44
N THR A 182 2.39 14.41 15.11
CA THR A 182 1.39 15.49 15.02
C THR A 182 1.83 16.76 15.76
N GLY A 183 2.81 16.65 16.66
CA GLY A 183 3.36 17.74 17.46
C GLY A 183 4.21 17.20 18.62
N PRO A 184 4.64 18.07 19.55
CA PRO A 184 5.47 17.68 20.70
C PRO A 184 4.77 16.74 21.69
N ASP A 185 3.43 16.69 21.67
CA ASP A 185 2.63 15.85 22.57
C ASP A 185 2.35 14.45 21.99
N ASP A 186 2.80 14.15 20.77
CA ASP A 186 2.62 12.85 20.12
C ASP A 186 3.62 11.82 20.69
N PRO A 187 3.16 10.76 21.39
CA PRO A 187 4.04 9.80 22.03
C PRO A 187 4.50 8.68 21.08
N SER A 188 4.16 8.75 19.78
CA SER A 188 4.51 7.72 18.82
C SER A 188 6.03 7.54 18.76
N ARG A 189 6.49 6.29 18.69
CA ARG A 189 7.93 6.00 18.57
C ARG A 189 8.44 6.53 17.23
N VAL A 190 9.59 7.19 17.24
CA VAL A 190 10.35 7.48 16.03
C VAL A 190 11.27 6.29 15.75
N VAL A 191 11.17 5.72 14.54
CA VAL A 191 11.84 4.48 14.13
C VAL A 191 12.50 4.67 12.77
N ASP A 192 13.51 3.85 12.49
CA ASP A 192 14.13 3.67 11.18
C ASP A 192 14.07 2.21 10.71
N ASN A 193 13.51 1.32 11.54
CA ASN A 193 13.35 -0.10 11.29
C ASN A 193 12.00 -0.60 11.81
N LYS A 194 11.24 -1.34 11.01
CA LYS A 194 9.90 -1.84 11.36
C LYS A 194 9.71 -3.28 10.90
N ILE A 195 9.32 -4.16 11.82
CA ILE A 195 8.88 -5.52 11.49
C ILE A 195 7.53 -5.48 10.76
N VAL A 196 7.38 -6.31 9.74
CA VAL A 196 6.18 -6.42 8.89
C VAL A 196 5.96 -7.88 8.50
N GLY A 197 4.70 -8.26 8.30
CA GLY A 197 4.29 -9.57 7.81
C GLY A 197 3.33 -9.48 6.63
N PRO A 198 2.90 -10.63 6.08
CA PRO A 198 2.03 -10.66 4.91
C PRO A 198 0.73 -9.87 5.11
N ALA A 199 0.40 -9.07 4.10
CA ALA A 199 -0.69 -8.08 4.03
C ALA A 199 -0.56 -6.84 4.93
N ASP A 200 0.55 -6.68 5.68
CA ASP A 200 0.83 -5.41 6.35
C ASP A 200 1.05 -4.29 5.34
N SER A 201 0.55 -3.10 5.67
CA SER A 201 0.85 -1.87 4.95
C SER A 201 1.02 -0.70 5.92
N PHE A 202 1.99 0.15 5.63
CA PHE A 202 2.20 1.42 6.30
C PHE A 202 2.84 2.40 5.32
N GLY A 203 2.92 3.65 5.72
CA GLY A 203 3.63 4.64 4.93
C GLY A 203 4.06 5.83 5.78
N PHE A 204 4.93 6.62 5.20
CA PHE A 204 5.53 7.75 5.87
C PHE A 204 6.08 8.75 4.87
N GLN A 205 6.35 9.97 5.35
CA GLN A 205 7.06 10.98 4.58
C GLN A 205 8.36 11.36 5.27
N ILE A 206 9.38 11.64 4.48
CA ILE A 206 10.67 12.16 4.92
C ILE A 206 11.00 13.44 4.16
N ILE A 207 11.89 14.24 4.73
CA ILE A 207 12.63 15.24 3.97
C ILE A 207 13.96 14.59 3.55
N ALA A 208 14.17 14.42 2.25
CA ALA A 208 15.32 13.72 1.71
C ALA A 208 16.63 14.41 2.15
N GLY A 209 17.52 13.65 2.80
CA GLY A 209 18.80 14.15 3.27
C GLY A 209 18.75 15.10 4.47
N GLU A 210 17.62 15.21 5.18
CA GLU A 210 17.50 16.10 6.34
C GLU A 210 18.52 15.76 7.43
N GLY A 211 19.40 16.72 7.74
CA GLY A 211 20.45 16.56 8.75
C GLY A 211 21.58 15.59 8.38
N VAL A 212 21.51 14.91 7.22
CA VAL A 212 22.49 13.91 6.78
C VAL A 212 23.13 14.20 5.42
N GLY A 213 22.52 15.06 4.61
CA GLY A 213 23.01 15.46 3.30
C GLY A 213 22.75 14.44 2.18
N ALA A 214 23.31 14.73 1.00
CA ALA A 214 23.21 13.86 -0.17
C ALA A 214 24.02 12.56 0.01
N GLY A 215 23.54 11.48 -0.61
CA GLY A 215 24.23 10.19 -0.60
C GLY A 215 23.38 9.09 -1.24
N ALA A 216 24.01 7.95 -1.54
CA ALA A 216 23.30 6.72 -1.90
C ALA A 216 22.86 6.02 -0.60
N TRP A 217 21.69 6.39 -0.10
CA TRP A 217 21.14 5.88 1.14
C TRP A 217 20.43 4.55 0.91
N MET A 218 20.96 3.47 1.50
CA MET A 218 20.39 2.14 1.35
C MET A 218 19.03 2.02 2.06
N TYR A 219 18.12 1.27 1.46
CA TYR A 219 17.01 0.64 2.17
C TYR A 219 17.09 -0.86 1.94
N HIS A 220 16.74 -1.65 2.94
CA HIS A 220 16.78 -3.11 2.83
C HIS A 220 15.91 -3.80 3.89
N CYS A 221 15.63 -5.08 3.67
CA CYS A 221 15.22 -5.96 4.74
C CYS A 221 16.40 -6.15 5.71
N HIS A 222 16.18 -6.03 7.02
CA HIS A 222 17.23 -6.18 8.04
C HIS A 222 17.29 -7.59 8.66
N VAL A 223 16.48 -8.53 8.18
CA VAL A 223 16.62 -9.95 8.53
C VAL A 223 17.90 -10.46 7.87
N GLN A 224 18.91 -10.77 8.68
CA GLN A 224 20.15 -11.36 8.18
C GLN A 224 19.92 -12.84 7.86
N SER A 225 20.51 -13.30 6.76
CA SER A 225 20.58 -14.72 6.36
C SER A 225 21.54 -15.51 7.24
#